data_AF-A0A835X3Z2-F1
#
_entry.id   AF-A0A835X3Z2-F1
#
_cell.length_a   1.000
_cell.length_b   1.000
_cell.length_c   1.000
_cell.angle_alpha   90.00
_cell.angle_beta   90.00
_cell.angle_gamma   90.00
#
_symmetry.space_group_name_H-M   'P 1'
#
loop_
_entity.id
_entity.type
_entity.pdbx_description
1 polymer ?
#
loop_
_entity_poly.entity_id
_entity_poly.type
_entity_poly.pdbx_seq_one_letter_code
_entity_poly.pdbx_strand_id
1 'polypeptide(L)'
;MIPTAVNKLVLAGIVISIIIGTILAFGGNSLDKQILADTFSVSAVYYPDEKMVEITYDDNSNGTTLVTLELLGMRESFQKKYDTSSFSEKVPLSKQPQYGWSSIPVTFLIEHNELGQIGLKTEISPVGEPPARVIYSKP
;
A
#
# COMPACT_ATOMS: atom_id res chain seq x y z
N MET A 1 -13.77 28.11 -31.14
CA MET A 1 -14.15 26.69 -31.17
C MET A 1 -12.86 25.89 -31.14
N ILE A 2 -12.50 25.33 -30.00
CA ILE A 2 -11.26 24.55 -29.79
C ILE A 2 -11.73 23.23 -29.15
N PRO A 3 -11.40 22.05 -29.71
CA PRO A 3 -11.89 20.80 -29.16
C PRO A 3 -11.10 20.39 -27.91
N THR A 4 -11.83 20.13 -26.84
CA THR A 4 -11.34 19.49 -25.61
C THR A 4 -11.13 18.00 -25.86
N ALA A 5 -9.87 17.57 -25.96
CA ALA A 5 -9.51 16.17 -25.79
C ALA A 5 -9.27 15.91 -24.31
N VAL A 6 -10.30 15.43 -23.62
CA VAL A 6 -10.14 14.80 -22.29
C VAL A 6 -9.57 13.41 -22.56
N ASN A 7 -8.32 13.19 -22.18
CA ASN A 7 -7.67 11.89 -22.28
C ASN A 7 -8.41 10.90 -21.37
N LYS A 8 -9.26 10.07 -21.99
CA LYS A 8 -9.89 8.92 -21.37
C LYS A 8 -8.87 7.78 -21.34
N LEU A 9 -8.14 7.65 -20.24
CA LEU A 9 -7.40 6.44 -19.89
C LEU A 9 -7.92 5.95 -18.55
N VAL A 10 -9.07 5.27 -18.59
CA VAL A 10 -9.61 4.50 -17.47
C VAL A 10 -10.01 3.15 -18.06
N LEU A 11 -9.09 2.17 -18.11
CA LEU A 11 -9.39 0.76 -18.44
C LEU A 11 -8.14 -0.11 -18.22
N ALA A 12 -7.80 -0.42 -16.97
CA ALA A 12 -6.96 -1.58 -16.60
C ALA A 12 -7.05 -1.99 -15.11
N GLY A 13 -8.04 -1.53 -14.34
CA GLY A 13 -8.03 -1.64 -12.87
C GLY A 13 -8.59 -2.93 -12.25
N ILE A 14 -9.03 -3.92 -13.03
CA ILE A 14 -9.82 -5.06 -12.51
C ILE A 14 -9.01 -6.36 -12.34
N VAL A 15 -7.87 -6.53 -13.01
CA VAL A 15 -7.20 -7.85 -13.06
C VAL A 15 -6.10 -8.04 -12.00
N ILE A 16 -5.47 -6.97 -11.51
CA ILE A 16 -4.27 -7.10 -10.63
C ILE A 16 -4.62 -7.23 -9.14
N SER A 17 -5.74 -6.64 -8.68
CA SER A 17 -6.11 -6.63 -7.26
C SER A 17 -6.39 -8.03 -6.67
N ILE A 18 -6.64 -9.05 -7.51
CA ILE A 18 -6.89 -10.43 -7.06
C ILE A 18 -5.60 -11.08 -6.54
N ILE A 19 -4.44 -10.76 -7.13
CA ILE A 19 -3.18 -11.47 -6.86
C ILE A 19 -2.68 -11.19 -5.44
N ILE A 20 -2.73 -9.92 -5.00
CA ILE A 20 -2.29 -9.52 -3.66
C ILE A 20 -3.19 -10.13 -2.57
N GLY A 21 -4.50 -10.22 -2.82
CA GLY A 21 -5.44 -10.84 -1.88
C GLY A 21 -5.19 -12.33 -1.63
N THR A 22 -4.75 -13.08 -2.64
CA THR A 22 -4.41 -14.52 -2.50
C THR A 22 -3.07 -14.76 -1.81
N ILE A 23 -2.09 -13.88 -2.01
CA ILE A 23 -0.75 -13.97 -1.41
C ILE A 23 -0.81 -13.76 0.11
N LEU A 24 -1.58 -12.76 0.55
CA LEU A 24 -1.70 -12.41 1.98
C LEU A 24 -2.42 -13.49 2.81
N ALA A 25 -3.07 -14.47 2.18
CA ALA A 25 -3.77 -15.57 2.86
C ALA A 25 -2.84 -16.66 3.39
N PHE A 26 -1.61 -16.77 2.86
CA PHE A 26 -0.60 -17.73 3.29
C PHE A 26 0.46 -17.01 4.15
N GLY A 27 0.21 -16.92 5.46
CA GLY A 27 1.09 -16.21 6.39
C GLY A 27 2.50 -16.85 6.46
N GLY A 28 3.53 -16.00 6.41
CA GLY A 28 4.93 -16.43 6.46
C GLY A 28 5.41 -16.93 7.83
N ASN A 29 6.57 -17.58 7.86
CA ASN A 29 7.16 -18.15 9.08
C ASN A 29 7.64 -17.05 10.05
N SER A 30 7.78 -17.37 11.35
CA SER A 30 8.16 -16.38 12.37
C SER A 30 9.55 -15.76 12.16
N LEU A 31 10.51 -16.53 11.64
CA LEU A 31 11.86 -16.05 11.32
C LEU A 31 11.84 -15.04 10.15
N ASP A 32 11.02 -15.31 9.14
CA ASP A 32 10.83 -14.37 8.02
C ASP A 32 10.23 -13.06 8.52
N LYS A 33 9.28 -13.12 9.47
CA LYS A 33 8.63 -11.92 9.99
C LYS A 33 9.60 -10.93 10.64
N GLN A 34 10.58 -11.42 11.40
CA GLN A 34 11.56 -10.53 12.04
C GLN A 34 12.47 -9.87 11.00
N ILE A 35 13.04 -10.65 10.08
CA ILE A 35 13.87 -10.12 8.99
C ILE A 35 13.10 -9.06 8.19
N LEU A 36 11.84 -9.33 7.84
CA LEU A 36 11.02 -8.38 7.10
C LEU A 36 10.69 -7.12 7.90
N ALA A 37 10.43 -7.24 9.21
CA ALA A 37 10.18 -6.08 10.08
C ALA A 37 11.44 -5.24 10.35
N ASP A 38 12.62 -5.86 10.31
CA ASP A 38 13.89 -5.16 10.42
C ASP A 38 14.31 -4.51 9.09
N THR A 39 13.79 -4.99 7.95
CA THR A 39 14.12 -4.48 6.61
C THR A 39 13.16 -3.38 6.14
N PHE A 40 11.85 -3.58 6.33
CA PHE A 40 10.82 -2.70 5.78
C PHE A 40 10.09 -1.91 6.87
N SER A 41 9.90 -0.62 6.60
CA SER A 41 9.04 0.25 7.38
C SER A 41 7.92 0.80 6.50
N VAL A 42 6.68 0.66 6.96
CA VAL A 42 5.50 1.21 6.27
C VAL A 42 4.55 1.87 7.25
N SER A 43 3.88 2.93 6.82
CA SER A 43 2.77 3.50 7.56
C SER A 43 1.71 4.11 6.63
N ALA A 44 0.51 4.26 7.14
CA ALA A 44 -0.60 4.96 6.49
C ALA A 44 -1.28 5.84 7.54
N VAL A 45 -1.06 7.15 7.45
CA VAL A 45 -1.52 8.13 8.45
C VAL A 45 -2.59 9.02 7.84
N TYR A 46 -3.77 9.07 8.46
CA TYR A 46 -4.84 9.95 8.04
C TYR A 46 -4.76 11.32 8.71
N TYR A 47 -4.77 12.37 7.89
CA TYR A 47 -4.79 13.76 8.31
C TYR A 47 -6.20 14.33 8.09
N PRO A 48 -7.03 14.48 9.15
CA PRO A 48 -8.44 14.88 9.02
C PRO A 48 -8.61 16.28 8.45
N ASP A 49 -7.72 17.22 8.80
CA ASP A 49 -7.77 18.60 8.34
C ASP A 49 -7.42 18.72 6.85
N GLU A 50 -6.48 17.89 6.38
CA GLU A 50 -6.07 17.82 4.98
C GLU A 50 -6.98 16.93 4.14
N LYS A 51 -7.77 16.05 4.77
CA LYS A 51 -8.59 15.01 4.12
C LYS A 51 -7.76 14.12 3.18
N MET A 52 -6.58 13.74 3.66
CA MET A 52 -5.63 12.91 2.93
C MET A 52 -5.07 11.83 3.84
N VAL A 53 -4.67 10.73 3.24
CA VAL A 53 -3.82 9.71 3.86
C VAL A 53 -2.42 9.87 3.29
N GLU A 54 -1.42 10.01 4.16
CA GLU A 54 -0.01 9.90 3.79
C GLU A 54 0.44 8.46 3.99
N ILE A 55 0.99 7.86 2.95
CA ILE A 55 1.48 6.50 2.93
C ILE A 55 2.97 6.54 2.72
N THR A 56 3.71 5.92 3.63
CA THR A 56 5.17 5.86 3.55
C THR A 56 5.63 4.42 3.39
N TYR A 57 6.72 4.29 2.65
CA TYR A 57 7.45 3.05 2.43
C TYR A 57 8.93 3.35 2.51
N ASP A 58 9.66 2.50 3.24
CA ASP A 58 11.11 2.53 3.34
C ASP A 58 11.64 1.09 3.42
N ASP A 59 12.63 0.79 2.58
CA ASP A 59 13.46 -0.40 2.60
C ASP A 59 14.90 0.04 2.91
N ASN A 60 15.36 -0.28 4.12
CA ASN A 60 16.66 0.15 4.60
C ASN A 60 17.85 -0.63 4.00
N SER A 61 17.58 -1.71 3.26
CA SER A 61 18.60 -2.51 2.57
C SER A 61 18.89 -2.00 1.15
N ASN A 62 18.01 -1.15 0.60
CA ASN A 62 17.99 -0.75 -0.81
C ASN A 62 17.86 -1.91 -1.81
N GLY A 63 17.31 -3.06 -1.40
CA GLY A 63 17.16 -4.23 -2.27
C GLY A 63 15.88 -4.23 -3.12
N THR A 64 14.97 -3.29 -2.88
CA THR A 64 13.72 -3.12 -3.62
C THR A 64 13.94 -2.75 -5.08
N THR A 65 13.36 -3.54 -5.97
CA THR A 65 13.35 -3.28 -7.42
C THR A 65 12.01 -2.73 -7.90
N LEU A 66 10.90 -3.11 -7.26
CA LEU A 66 9.56 -2.62 -7.58
C LEU A 66 8.66 -2.72 -6.35
N VAL A 67 7.81 -1.71 -6.14
CA VAL A 67 6.70 -1.73 -5.18
C VAL A 67 5.40 -1.44 -5.92
N THR A 68 4.41 -2.30 -5.75
CA THR A 68 3.02 -2.03 -6.13
C THR A 68 2.23 -1.67 -4.86
N LEU A 69 1.84 -0.40 -4.73
CA LEU A 69 1.00 0.12 -3.66
C LEU A 69 -0.47 0.05 -4.09
N GLU A 70 -1.34 -0.48 -3.22
CA GLU A 70 -2.80 -0.46 -3.41
C GLU A 70 -3.54 0.00 -2.15
N LEU A 71 -4.64 0.73 -2.33
CA LEU A 71 -5.66 0.92 -1.30
C LEU A 71 -6.92 0.19 -1.75
N LEU A 72 -7.29 -0.85 -1.02
CA LEU A 72 -8.47 -1.66 -1.35
C LEU A 72 -9.72 -1.05 -0.71
N GLY A 73 -10.91 -1.42 -1.18
CA GLY A 73 -12.17 -0.97 -0.58
C GLY A 73 -12.53 0.51 -0.82
N MET A 74 -11.73 1.23 -1.61
CA MET A 74 -12.08 2.57 -2.08
C MET A 74 -13.13 2.51 -3.20
N ARG A 75 -13.95 3.57 -3.33
CA ARG A 75 -14.97 3.68 -4.41
C ARG A 75 -14.32 3.67 -5.80
N GLU A 76 -13.18 4.33 -5.93
CA GLU A 76 -12.28 4.23 -7.08
C GLU A 76 -11.04 3.50 -6.60
N SER A 77 -10.63 2.45 -7.31
CA SER A 77 -9.44 1.69 -6.93
C SER A 77 -8.20 2.57 -7.06
N PHE A 78 -7.35 2.53 -6.05
CA PHE A 78 -6.04 3.19 -6.09
C PHE A 78 -4.96 2.11 -6.23
N GLN A 79 -4.13 2.26 -7.26
CA GLN A 79 -2.92 1.47 -7.45
C GLN A 79 -1.83 2.36 -8.04
N LYS A 80 -0.60 2.23 -7.54
CA LYS A 80 0.58 2.90 -8.09
C LYS A 80 1.82 2.03 -7.96
N LYS A 81 2.76 2.20 -8.89
CA LYS A 81 4.03 1.48 -8.89
C LYS A 81 5.20 2.44 -8.67
N TYR A 82 6.20 1.96 -7.94
CA TYR A 82 7.44 2.68 -7.63
C TYR A 82 8.64 1.77 -7.85
N ASP A 83 9.70 2.30 -8.44
CA ASP A 83 10.99 1.64 -8.69
C ASP A 83 12.10 2.22 -7.77
N THR A 84 11.70 2.59 -6.55
CA THR A 84 12.57 3.17 -5.51
C THR A 84 12.38 2.42 -4.18
N SER A 85 13.44 2.39 -3.37
CA SER A 85 13.44 1.79 -2.03
C SER A 85 12.77 2.65 -0.96
N SER A 86 12.38 3.89 -1.28
CA SER A 86 11.59 4.72 -0.36
C SER A 86 10.69 5.72 -1.09
N PHE A 87 9.53 6.00 -0.51
CA PHE A 87 8.60 7.04 -0.98
C PHE A 87 7.63 7.51 0.12
N SER A 88 7.06 8.71 -0.09
CA SER A 88 5.85 9.18 0.58
C SER A 88 4.80 9.54 -0.48
N GLU A 89 3.60 8.97 -0.37
CA GLU A 89 2.48 9.19 -1.27
C GLU A 89 1.28 9.76 -0.50
N LYS A 90 0.72 10.87 -0.99
CA LYS A 90 -0.52 11.45 -0.43
C LYS A 90 -1.71 11.05 -1.29
N VAL A 91 -2.67 10.34 -0.69
CA VAL A 91 -3.91 9.91 -1.34
C VAL A 91 -5.11 10.67 -0.76
N PRO A 92 -5.91 11.37 -1.56
CA PRO A 92 -7.13 12.00 -1.07
C PRO A 92 -8.12 10.99 -0.47
N LEU A 93 -8.56 11.23 0.76
CA LEU A 93 -9.58 10.45 1.44
C LEU A 93 -10.52 11.39 2.20
N SER A 94 -11.64 11.73 1.57
CA SER A 94 -12.53 12.82 2.03
C SER A 94 -13.10 12.65 3.44
N LYS A 95 -13.24 11.42 3.92
CA LYS A 95 -13.82 11.09 5.23
C LYS A 95 -13.41 9.70 5.69
N GLN A 96 -13.58 9.47 6.99
CA GLN A 96 -13.47 8.14 7.57
C GLN A 96 -14.43 7.13 6.90
N PRO A 97 -13.97 5.90 6.62
CA PRO A 97 -14.82 4.86 6.03
C PRO A 97 -15.95 4.46 6.98
N GLN A 98 -17.14 4.18 6.42
CA GLN A 98 -18.32 3.77 7.20
C GLN A 98 -18.07 2.52 8.05
N TYR A 99 -17.26 1.59 7.54
CA TYR A 99 -16.94 0.32 8.19
C TYR A 99 -15.58 0.34 8.91
N GLY A 100 -15.06 1.54 9.22
CA GLY A 100 -13.78 1.72 9.91
C GLY A 100 -12.54 1.58 9.02
N TRP A 101 -11.37 1.89 9.56
CA TRP A 101 -10.12 1.94 8.80
C TRP A 101 -9.70 0.60 8.20
N SER A 102 -9.99 -0.51 8.89
CA SER A 102 -9.72 -1.87 8.41
C SER A 102 -10.49 -2.22 7.13
N SER A 103 -11.52 -1.44 6.76
CA SER A 103 -12.26 -1.61 5.50
C SER A 103 -11.55 -1.03 4.28
N ILE A 104 -10.50 -0.22 4.48
CA ILE A 104 -9.61 0.29 3.44
C ILE A 104 -8.17 -0.11 3.78
N PRO A 105 -7.80 -1.39 3.61
CA PRO A 105 -6.43 -1.82 3.88
C PRO A 105 -5.46 -1.24 2.84
N VAL A 106 -4.26 -0.93 3.30
CA VAL A 106 -3.14 -0.48 2.46
C VAL A 106 -2.21 -1.66 2.26
N THR A 107 -1.96 -2.03 1.02
CA THR A 107 -1.15 -3.20 0.67
C THR A 107 0.02 -2.84 -0.22
N PHE A 108 1.14 -3.53 0.00
CA PHE A 108 2.36 -3.39 -0.78
C PHE A 108 2.75 -4.76 -1.30
N LEU A 109 2.98 -4.87 -2.60
CA LEU A 109 3.67 -6.02 -3.21
C LEU A 109 5.04 -5.56 -3.65
N ILE A 110 6.07 -6.10 -3.00
CA ILE A 110 7.46 -5.70 -3.17
C ILE A 110 8.17 -6.81 -3.95
N GLU A 111 8.89 -6.43 -4.98
CA GLU A 111 9.93 -7.25 -5.60
C GLU A 111 11.27 -6.82 -5.01
N HIS A 112 11.99 -7.76 -4.40
CA HIS A 112 13.26 -7.51 -3.74
C HIS A 112 14.32 -8.47 -4.27
N ASN A 113 15.51 -7.94 -4.54
CA ASN A 113 16.61 -8.69 -5.16
C ASN A 113 17.11 -9.89 -4.33
N GLU A 114 17.16 -9.76 -3.00
CA GLU A 114 17.60 -10.82 -2.07
C GLU A 114 16.44 -11.62 -1.45
N LEU A 115 15.39 -10.93 -1.02
CA LEU A 115 14.29 -11.52 -0.26
C LEU A 115 13.17 -12.10 -1.15
N GLY A 116 13.24 -11.87 -2.46
CA GLY A 116 12.22 -12.30 -3.42
C GLY A 116 10.98 -11.41 -3.37
N GLN A 117 9.82 -11.98 -3.68
CA GLN A 117 8.55 -11.25 -3.61
C GLN A 117 8.03 -11.23 -2.16
N ILE A 118 7.53 -10.09 -1.71
CA ILE A 118 7.05 -9.87 -0.33
C ILE A 118 5.72 -9.12 -0.40
N GLY A 119 4.75 -9.56 0.40
CA GLY A 119 3.50 -8.84 0.60
C GLY A 119 3.46 -8.19 1.99
N LEU A 120 3.20 -6.89 2.05
CA LEU A 120 2.91 -6.16 3.28
C LEU A 120 1.46 -5.68 3.30
N LYS A 121 0.86 -5.65 4.48
CA LYS A 121 -0.44 -5.02 4.71
C LYS A 121 -0.40 -4.21 5.99
N THR A 122 -0.97 -3.01 5.95
CA THR A 122 -1.27 -2.19 7.13
C THR A 122 -2.66 -1.58 7.01
N GLU A 123 -3.10 -0.92 8.08
CA GLU A 123 -4.36 -0.17 8.12
C GLU A 123 -4.06 1.32 8.26
N ILE A 124 -5.05 2.15 7.95
CA ILE A 124 -4.95 3.59 8.13
C ILE A 124 -5.14 3.92 9.61
N SER A 125 -4.22 4.65 10.22
CA SER A 125 -4.38 5.22 11.56
C SER A 125 -4.50 6.74 11.48
N PRO A 126 -5.43 7.39 12.21
CA PRO A 126 -5.43 8.84 12.34
C PRO A 126 -4.13 9.39 12.93
N VAL A 127 -3.76 10.60 12.53
CA VAL A 127 -2.63 11.31 13.13
C VAL A 127 -2.82 11.46 14.65
N GLY A 128 -1.75 11.16 15.41
CA GLY A 128 -1.78 11.17 16.87
C GLY A 128 -2.28 9.87 17.52
N GLU A 129 -2.81 8.93 16.74
CA GLU A 129 -3.10 7.57 17.22
C GLU A 129 -1.90 6.64 17.01
N PRO A 130 -1.84 5.50 17.73
CA PRO A 130 -0.80 4.50 17.51
C PRO A 130 -0.77 4.02 16.04
N PRO A 131 0.43 3.80 15.47
CA PRO A 131 0.56 3.21 14.14
C PRO A 131 -0.14 1.84 14.07
N ALA A 132 -0.81 1.59 12.95
CA ALA A 132 -1.41 0.30 12.69
C ALA A 132 -0.35 -0.81 12.63
N ARG A 133 -0.76 -2.03 13.00
CA ARG A 133 0.10 -3.21 12.89
C ARG A 133 0.37 -3.52 11.41
N VAL A 134 1.64 -3.79 11.10
CA VAL A 134 2.05 -4.35 9.81
C VAL A 134 1.96 -5.88 9.84
N ILE A 135 1.35 -6.44 8.80
CA ILE A 135 1.30 -7.87 8.51
C ILE A 135 2.24 -8.13 7.34
N TYR A 136 3.08 -9.16 7.48
CA TYR A 136 4.09 -9.57 6.52
C TYR A 136 3.74 -10.93 5.94
N SER A 137 3.99 -11.11 4.65
CA SER A 137 3.75 -12.37 3.93
C SER A 137 4.83 -12.60 2.89
N LYS A 138 5.13 -13.88 2.64
CA LYS A 138 5.87 -14.33 1.47
C LYS A 138 4.87 -15.10 0.58
N PRO A 139 4.67 -14.69 -0.68
CA PRO A 139 3.89 -15.40 -1.69
C PRO A 139 4.33 -16.84 -1.93
#